data_AF-A0A832GE45-F1
#
_entry.id   AF-A0A832GE45-F1
#
_cell.length_a   1.000
_cell.length_b   1.000
_cell.length_c   1.000
_cell.angle_alpha   90.00
_cell.angle_beta   90.00
_cell.angle_gamma   90.00
#
_symmetry.space_group_name_H-M   'P 1'
#
loop_
_entity.id
_entity.type
_entity.pdbx_description
1 polymer ?
#
loop_
_entity_poly.entity_id
_entity_poly.type
_entity_poly.pdbx_seq_one_letter_code
_entity_poly.pdbx_strand_id
1 'polypeptide(L)'
;AALASGPVATDIDCDECGKPMVIRKGRRGPFLGCSGYPKCRNTGEVPARLMEELGLNGNGKAEPATAAAPPAEVHEDDHGSL
;
A
#
# COMPACT_ATOMS: atom_id res chain seq x y z
N ALA A 1 -0.93 24.34 -19.39
CA ALA A 1 -0.56 23.76 -18.09
C ALA A 1 -0.25 22.28 -18.32
N ALA A 2 1.02 21.89 -18.23
CA ALA A 2 1.46 20.51 -18.43
C ALA A 2 1.07 19.69 -17.19
N LEU A 3 -0.08 19.02 -17.23
CA LEU A 3 -0.46 18.07 -16.18
C LEU A 3 0.37 16.81 -16.39
N ALA A 4 1.43 16.73 -15.60
CA ALA A 4 2.47 15.73 -15.68
C ALA A 4 1.92 14.31 -15.55
N SER A 5 2.28 13.45 -16.50
CA SER A 5 2.17 11.98 -16.41
C SER A 5 3.20 11.40 -15.42
N GLY A 6 3.30 12.00 -14.23
CA GLY A 6 4.26 11.66 -13.19
C GLY A 6 3.84 10.43 -12.37
N PRO A 7 4.77 9.88 -11.55
CA PRO A 7 4.43 8.84 -10.58
C PRO A 7 3.27 9.29 -9.70
N VAL A 8 2.27 8.41 -9.54
CA VAL A 8 1.05 8.73 -8.79
C VAL A 8 1.41 8.85 -7.31
N ALA A 9 1.39 10.09 -6.80
CA ALA A 9 1.50 10.35 -5.38
C ALA A 9 0.19 9.97 -4.69
N THR A 10 0.31 9.46 -3.47
CA THR A 10 -0.81 9.05 -2.63
C THR A 10 -0.93 9.98 -1.45
N ASP A 11 -2.11 10.12 -0.86
CA ASP A 11 -2.34 10.84 0.40
C ASP A 11 -1.81 10.09 1.64
N ILE A 12 -0.84 9.21 1.45
CA ILE A 12 -0.22 8.39 2.50
C ILE A 12 1.18 8.95 2.72
N ASP A 13 1.42 9.42 3.94
CA ASP A 13 2.73 9.86 4.37
C ASP A 13 3.54 8.68 4.92
N CYS A 14 4.85 8.72 4.69
CA CYS A 14 5.78 7.72 5.18
C CYS A 14 6.01 7.91 6.69
N ASP A 15 5.66 6.92 7.52
CA ASP A 15 5.92 6.96 8.97
C ASP A 15 7.39 7.16 9.36
N GLU A 16 8.34 6.74 8.51
CA GLU A 16 9.77 6.90 8.82
C GLU A 16 10.31 8.33 8.61
N CYS A 17 9.73 9.12 7.69
CA CYS A 17 10.29 10.41 7.32
C CYS A 17 9.28 11.54 7.05
N GLY A 18 7.98 11.26 7.15
CA GLY A 18 6.89 12.21 6.92
C GLY A 18 6.76 12.72 5.48
N LYS A 19 7.35 12.00 4.51
CA LYS A 19 7.25 12.38 3.08
C LYS A 19 6.11 11.61 2.40
N PRO A 20 5.50 12.19 1.36
CA PRO A 20 4.45 11.50 0.62
C PRO A 20 4.99 10.24 -0.03
N MET A 21 4.19 9.17 0.03
CA MET A 21 4.44 7.94 -0.68
C MET A 21 3.91 8.01 -2.10
N VAL A 22 4.55 7.28 -3.00
CA VAL A 22 4.20 7.20 -4.41
C VAL A 22 4.02 5.76 -4.82
N ILE A 23 3.07 5.49 -5.71
CA ILE A 23 2.87 4.12 -6.20
C ILE A 23 3.92 3.81 -7.26
N ARG A 24 4.61 2.70 -7.05
CA ARG A 24 5.60 2.15 -7.97
C ARG A 24 5.13 0.78 -8.43
N LYS A 25 5.30 0.49 -9.72
CA LYS A 25 5.06 -0.85 -10.26
C LYS A 25 6.31 -1.68 -10.10
N GLY A 26 6.26 -2.68 -9.23
CA GLY A 26 7.32 -3.67 -9.08
C GLY A 26 7.03 -4.92 -9.91
N ARG A 27 8.01 -5.83 -9.96
CA ARG A 27 7.81 -7.19 -10.50
C ARG A 27 6.65 -7.90 -9.83
N ARG A 28 6.34 -7.51 -8.59
CA ARG A 28 5.37 -8.16 -7.74
C ARG A 28 3.99 -7.50 -7.63
N GLY A 29 3.77 -6.45 -8.43
CA GLY A 29 2.57 -5.63 -8.37
C GLY A 29 2.88 -4.19 -7.91
N PRO A 30 1.86 -3.33 -7.86
CA PRO A 30 2.00 -1.98 -7.36
C PRO A 30 2.29 -1.98 -5.85
N PHE A 31 3.23 -1.14 -5.41
CA PHE A 31 3.58 -0.95 -4.01
C PHE A 31 3.78 0.54 -3.71
N LEU A 32 3.56 0.95 -2.46
CA LEU A 32 3.90 2.30 -2.00
C LEU A 32 5.40 2.38 -1.76
N GLY A 33 6.07 3.29 -2.46
CA GLY A 33 7.47 3.63 -2.22
C GLY A 33 7.58 5.04 -1.68
N CYS A 34 8.42 5.26 -0.67
CA CYS A 34 8.68 6.61 -0.19
C CYS A 34 9.29 7.47 -1.30
N SER A 35 8.76 8.70 -1.50
CA SER A 35 9.35 9.69 -2.41
C SER A 35 10.77 10.13 -1.99
N GLY A 36 11.16 9.84 -0.75
CA GLY A 36 12.48 10.17 -0.18
C GLY A 36 13.63 9.23 -0.57
N TYR A 37 13.43 8.20 -1.41
CA TYR A 37 14.50 7.31 -1.86
C TYR A 37 15.63 8.09 -2.57
N PRO A 38 16.93 7.82 -2.34
CA PRO A 38 17.52 6.70 -1.57
C PRO A 38 17.68 6.96 -0.06
N LYS A 39 17.29 8.15 0.43
CA LYS A 39 17.47 8.53 1.85
C LYS A 39 16.48 7.83 2.78
N CYS A 40 15.29 7.51 2.29
CA CYS A 40 14.30 6.69 2.98
C CYS A 40 13.90 5.54 2.06
N ARG A 41 14.02 4.30 2.55
CA ARG A 41 13.71 3.07 1.80
C ARG A 41 12.40 2.43 2.24
N ASN A 42 11.57 3.15 2.99
CA ASN A 42 10.29 2.64 3.44
C ASN A 42 9.41 2.23 2.25
N THR A 43 8.76 1.09 2.39
CA THR A 43 7.79 0.57 1.42
C THR A 43 6.56 0.09 2.14
N GLY A 44 5.39 0.38 1.57
CA GLY A 44 4.10 -0.01 2.10
C GLY A 44 3.27 -0.75 1.08
N GLU A 45 2.22 -1.40 1.56
CA GLU A 45 1.18 -1.98 0.73
C GLU A 45 0.22 -0.89 0.23
N VAL A 46 -0.18 -0.97 -1.04
CA VAL A 46 -1.17 -0.04 -1.59
C VAL A 46 -2.55 -0.50 -1.10
N PRO A 47 -3.35 0.34 -0.43
CA PRO A 47 -4.68 -0.06 0.00
C PRO A 47 -5.57 -0.37 -1.21
N ALA A 48 -6.40 -1.41 -1.10
CA ALA A 48 -7.21 -1.92 -2.21
C ALA A 48 -8.07 -0.84 -2.89
N ARG A 49 -8.64 0.08 -2.10
CA ARG A 49 -9.43 1.23 -2.60
C ARG A 49 -8.65 2.07 -3.63
N LEU A 50 -7.35 2.25 -3.41
CA LEU A 50 -6.50 3.09 -4.24
C LEU A 50 -6.02 2.35 -5.49
N MET A 51 -5.91 1.02 -5.43
CA MET A 51 -5.61 0.22 -6.61
C MET A 51 -6.76 0.26 -7.62
N GLU A 52 -8.00 0.18 -7.13
CA GLU A 52 -9.20 0.23 -7.95
C GLU A 52 -9.37 1.61 -8.62
N GLU A 53 -9.22 2.68 -7.83
CA GLU A 53 -9.34 4.07 -8.29
C GLU A 53 -8.29 4.45 -9.35
N LEU A 54 -7.10 3.84 -9.28
CA LEU A 54 -6.00 4.09 -10.21
C LEU A 54 -5.86 3.02 -11.31
N GLY A 55 -6.74 2.01 -11.33
CA GLY A 55 -6.76 0.95 -12.34
C GLY A 55 -5.43 0.19 -12.48
N LEU A 56 -4.69 -0.02 -11.39
CA LEU A 56 -3.33 -0.62 -11.42
C LEU A 56 -3.34 -2.16 -11.46
N ASN A 57 -4.28 -2.75 -12.19
CA ASN A 57 -4.50 -4.19 -12.25
C ASN A 57 -3.31 -4.90 -12.93
N GLY A 58 -2.36 -5.37 -12.12
CA GLY A 58 -1.17 -6.10 -12.57
C GLY A 58 -0.79 -7.17 -11.56
N ASN A 59 -1.11 -8.43 -11.90
CA ASN A 59 -0.80 -9.62 -11.12
C ASN A 59 0.70 -9.77 -10.88
N GLY A 60 1.10 -9.86 -9.60
CA GLY A 60 2.50 -10.08 -9.27
C GLY A 60 2.88 -10.61 -7.89
N LYS A 61 2.02 -10.89 -6.90
CA LYS A 61 2.44 -11.55 -5.62
C LYS A 61 3.68 -10.89 -4.94
N ALA A 62 3.48 -9.77 -4.26
CA ALA A 62 4.48 -9.16 -3.39
C ALA A 62 4.45 -9.81 -2.02
N GLU A 63 5.26 -10.86 -1.82
CA GLU A 63 5.47 -11.43 -0.47
C GLU A 63 6.11 -10.39 0.48
N PRO A 64 5.64 -10.28 1.74
CA PRO A 64 5.78 -9.09 2.56
C PRO A 64 7.21 -8.88 3.07
N ALA A 65 7.72 -7.65 2.98
CA ALA A 65 8.90 -7.24 3.73
C ALA A 65 8.45 -6.75 5.12
N THR A 66 8.21 -7.71 6.02
CA THR A 66 8.24 -7.64 7.50
C THR A 66 7.43 -6.56 8.27
N ALA A 67 6.61 -7.07 9.21
CA ALA A 67 6.16 -6.48 10.49
C ALA A 67 4.81 -5.72 10.61
N ALA A 68 3.85 -6.46 11.20
CA ALA A 68 2.97 -6.09 12.32
C ALA A 68 1.85 -5.03 12.16
N ALA A 69 0.63 -5.53 11.96
CA ALA A 69 -0.59 -5.01 12.60
C ALA A 69 -1.42 -6.21 13.13
N PRO A 70 -2.02 -6.13 14.33
CA PRO A 70 -2.54 -7.28 15.06
C PRO A 70 -3.74 -7.95 14.35
N PRO A 71 -4.02 -9.25 14.62
CA PRO A 71 -5.27 -9.82 14.21
C PRO A 71 -6.38 -9.03 14.90
N ALA A 72 -7.27 -8.41 14.11
CA ALA A 72 -8.59 -8.08 14.61
C ALA A 72 -9.28 -9.42 14.91
N GLU A 73 -9.03 -9.89 16.13
CA GLU A 73 -9.93 -10.61 17.02
C GLU A 73 -11.22 -11.12 16.37
N VAL A 74 -11.27 -12.46 16.32
CA VAL A 74 -12.43 -13.28 16.03
C VAL A 74 -13.65 -12.80 16.81
N HIS A 75 -14.75 -12.53 16.11
CA HIS A 75 -16.07 -12.56 16.74
C HIS A 75 -16.67 -13.93 16.47
N GLU A 76 -16.31 -14.89 17.32
CA GLU A 76 -17.10 -16.09 17.55
C GLU A 76 -18.23 -15.70 18.51
N ASP A 77 -19.48 -15.77 18.05
CA ASP A 77 -20.62 -15.93 18.96
C ASP A 77 -21.57 -16.99 18.38
N ASP A 78 -21.61 -18.09 19.13
CA ASP A 78 -22.42 -19.28 18.95
C ASP A 78 -23.91 -18.92 19.03
N HIS A 79 -24.58 -18.89 17.88
CA HIS A 79 -26.04 -19.00 17.83
C HIS A 79 -26.45 -20.42 17.39
N GLY A 80 -25.92 -21.42 18.09
CA GLY A 80 -26.47 -22.76 18.17
C GLY A 80 -27.56 -22.83 19.24
N SER A 81 -28.80 -22.45 18.89
CA SER A 81 -29.96 -22.85 19.70
C SER A 81 -31.22 -22.98 18.84
N LEU A 82 -31.45 -24.18 18.31
CA LEU A 82 -32.77 -24.76 18.00
C LEU A 82 -32.72 -26.28 18.20
#